data_AF-A0A0Q8AER9-F1
#
_entry.id   AF-A0A0Q8AER9-F1
#
_cell.length_a   1.000
_cell.length_b   1.000
_cell.length_c   1.000
_cell.angle_alpha   90.00
_cell.angle_beta   90.00
_cell.angle_gamma   90.00
#
_symmetry.space_group_name_H-M   'P 1'
#
loop_
_entity.id
_entity.type
_entity.pdbx_description
1 polymer ?
#
loop_
_entity_poly.entity_id
_entity_poly.type
_entity_poly.pdbx_seq_one_letter_code
_entity_poly.pdbx_strand_id
1 'polypeptide(L)' 'MVLLEYIELGHLRPEEIITHRMSLELVAQGYEIFDKRQEDCRKVILIPGAPVEPLTESIEPGVGFADRGVPSL' A
#
# COMPACT_ATOMS: atom_id res chain seq x y z
N MET A 1 -24.83 -2.85 13.61
CA MET A 1 -23.61 -2.08 13.30
C MET A 1 -22.59 -2.99 12.67
N VAL A 2 -22.09 -2.60 11.51
CA VAL A 2 -21.15 -3.38 10.70
C VAL A 2 -19.74 -2.80 10.82
N LEU A 3 -18.71 -3.62 10.61
CA LEU A 3 -17.30 -3.21 10.73
C LEU A 3 -16.95 -2.00 9.84
N LEU A 4 -17.57 -1.93 8.66
CA LEU A 4 -17.34 -0.85 7.71
C LEU A 4 -17.71 0.53 8.28
N GLU A 5 -18.83 0.65 8.99
CA GLU A 5 -19.28 1.92 9.59
C GLU A 5 -18.23 2.50 10.55
N TYR A 6 -17.56 1.65 11.33
CA TYR A 6 -16.48 2.09 12.24
C TYR A 6 -15.24 2.60 11.50
N ILE A 7 -14.95 2.03 10.33
CA ILE A 7 -13.83 2.46 9.48
C ILE A 7 -14.18 3.80 8.83
N GLU A 8 -15.40 3.94 8.30
CA GLU A 8 -15.88 5.18 7.67
C GLU A 8 -15.94 6.35 8.65
N LEU A 9 -16.33 6.09 9.91
CA LEU A 9 -16.34 7.09 10.99
C LEU A 9 -14.93 7.38 11.55
N GLY A 10 -13.89 6.68 11.08
CA GLY A 10 -12.50 6.87 11.49
C GLY A 10 -12.16 6.29 12.88
N HIS A 11 -13.07 5.53 13.48
CA HIS A 11 -12.82 4.85 14.76
C HIS A 11 -11.82 3.69 14.63
N LEU A 12 -11.65 3.15 13.43
CA LEU A 12 -10.69 2.10 13.11
C LEU A 12 -9.90 2.48 11.86
N ARG A 13 -8.57 2.31 11.92
CA ARG A 13 -7.65 2.57 10.80
C ARG A 13 -7.00 1.26 10.36
N PRO A 14 -7.63 0.50 9.43
CA PRO A 14 -7.15 -0.82 9.03
C PRO A 14 -5.78 -0.77 8.34
N GLU A 15 -5.32 0.40 7.91
CA GLU A 15 -4.02 0.57 7.28
C GLU A 15 -2.87 0.34 8.27
N GLU A 16 -3.09 0.55 9.57
CA GLU A 16 -2.06 0.46 10.62
C GLU A 16 -1.57 -0.97 10.87
N ILE A 17 -2.35 -1.98 10.48
CA ILE A 17 -1.95 -3.39 10.59
C ILE A 17 -1.22 -3.89 9.35
N ILE A 18 -1.24 -3.14 8.24
CA ILE A 18 -0.65 -3.54 6.96
C ILE A 18 0.84 -3.21 6.97
N THR A 19 1.69 -4.23 7.12
CA THR A 19 3.14 -4.09 7.14
C THR A 19 3.75 -4.15 5.75
N HIS A 20 3.16 -4.93 4.83
CA HIS A 20 3.69 -5.12 3.49
C HIS A 20 2.61 -4.89 2.43
N ARG A 21 2.96 -4.09 1.41
CA ARG A 21 2.20 -3.93 0.16
C ARG A 21 3.12 -4.26 -0.99
N MET A 22 2.72 -5.19 -1.84
CA MET A 22 3.53 -5.62 -2.99
C MET A 22 2.66 -6.06 -4.14
N SER A 23 3.26 -6.22 -5.32
CA SER A 23 2.58 -6.73 -6.50
C SER A 23 2.09 -8.16 -6.30
N LEU A 24 0.95 -8.50 -6.90
CA LEU A 24 0.45 -9.87 -6.96
C LEU A 24 1.49 -10.82 -7.60
N GLU A 25 2.31 -10.32 -8.52
CA GLU A 25 3.38 -11.13 -9.15
C GLU A 25 4.44 -11.59 -8.14
N LEU A 26 4.56 -10.93 -6.97
CA LEU A 26 5.46 -11.30 -5.87
C LEU A 26 4.79 -12.21 -4.83
N VAL A 27 3.68 -12.86 -5.17
CA VAL A 27 2.89 -13.71 -4.26
C VAL A 27 3.74 -14.71 -3.48
N ALA A 28 4.69 -15.40 -4.14
CA ALA A 28 5.54 -16.40 -3.50
C ALA A 28 6.40 -15.78 -2.37
N GLN A 29 7.00 -14.61 -2.63
CA GLN A 29 7.77 -13.86 -1.65
C GLN A 29 6.87 -13.36 -0.50
N GLY A 30 5.69 -12.83 -0.82
CA GLY A 30 4.72 -12.39 0.18
C GLY A 30 4.29 -13.51 1.13
N TYR A 31 4.08 -14.71 0.61
CA TYR A 31 3.80 -15.89 1.43
C TYR A 31 4.98 -16.28 2.31
N GLU A 32 6.21 -16.25 1.79
CA GLU A 32 7.41 -16.57 2.57
C GLU A 32 7.61 -15.59 3.74
N ILE A 33 7.49 -14.28 3.49
CA ILE A 33 7.60 -13.24 4.53
C ILE A 33 6.56 -13.47 5.62
N PHE A 34 5.32 -13.75 5.22
CA PHE A 34 4.23 -14.00 6.16
C PHE A 34 4.44 -15.28 6.98
N ASP A 35 4.77 -16.39 6.32
CA ASP A 35 4.96 -17.70 6.95
C ASP A 35 6.13 -17.70 7.95
N LYS A 36 7.27 -17.14 7.52
CA LYS A 36 8.48 -17.02 8.36
C LYS A 36 8.44 -15.84 9.33
N ARG A 37 7.36 -15.03 9.31
CA ARG A 37 7.19 -13.81 10.12
C ARG A 37 8.39 -12.87 10.05
N GLN A 38 8.93 -12.71 8.85
CA GLN A 38 10.06 -11.81 8.61
C GLN A 38 9.58 -10.35 8.66
N GLU A 39 10.50 -9.41 8.87
CA GLU A 39 10.23 -7.97 8.76
C GLU A 39 9.06 -7.49 9.65
N ASP A 40 8.96 -8.06 10.86
CA ASP A 40 7.84 -7.80 11.80
C ASP A 40 6.45 -7.95 11.15
N CYS A 41 6.33 -8.85 10.17
CA CYS A 41 5.15 -8.99 9.33
C CYS A 41 3.89 -9.27 10.15
N ARG A 42 2.87 -8.42 9.98
CA ARG A 42 1.52 -8.60 10.53
C ARG A 42 0.51 -8.92 9.44
N LYS A 43 0.57 -8.19 8.32
CA LYS A 43 -0.35 -8.36 7.20
C LYS A 43 0.34 -7.98 5.89
N VAL A 44 0.30 -8.91 4.94
CA VAL A 44 0.70 -8.68 3.54
C VAL A 44 -0.54 -8.41 2.71
N ILE A 45 -0.50 -7.39 1.87
CA ILE A 45 -1.50 -7.09 0.85
C ILE A 45 -0.85 -7.20 -0.52
N LEU A 46 -1.43 -8.05 -1.37
CA LEU A 46 -1.04 -8.24 -2.75
C LEU A 46 -1.97 -7.41 -3.65
N ILE A 47 -1.39 -6.54 -4.46
CA ILE A 47 -2.12 -5.61 -5.32
C ILE A 47 -1.99 -6.09 -6.77
N PRO A 48 -3.09 -6.52 -7.41
CA PRO A 48 -3.09 -6.85 -8.84
C PRO A 48 -2.72 -5.63 -9.68
N GLY A 49 -1.82 -5.80 -10.67
CA GLY A 49 -1.40 -4.73 -11.57
C GLY A 49 -0.44 -3.70 -10.95
N ALA A 50 0.00 -3.88 -9.70
CA ALA A 50 1.07 -3.06 -9.14
C ALA A 50 2.42 -3.44 -9.78
N PRO A 51 3.34 -2.46 -9.95
CA PRO A 51 4.68 -2.72 -10.46
C PRO A 51 5.42 -3.77 -9.61
N VAL A 52 6.15 -4.65 -10.28
CA VAL A 52 6.99 -5.69 -9.63
C VAL A 52 8.32 -5.12 -9.18
N GLU A 53 8.72 -3.97 -9.74
CA GLU A 53 9.94 -3.29 -9.38
C GLU A 53 9.78 -2.58 -8.04
N PRO A 54 10.76 -2.70 -7.12
CA PRO A 54 10.82 -1.80 -5.98
C PRO A 54 10.92 -0.38 -6.53
N LEU A 55 10.05 0.52 -6.07
CA LEU A 55 10.18 1.96 -6.32
C LEU A 55 11.54 2.39 -5.74
N THR A 56 12.57 2.29 -6.56
CA THR A 56 13.89 2.83 -6.27
C THR A 56 13.82 4.30 -6.65
N GLU A 57 12.95 5.04 -5.97
CA GLU A 57 12.96 6.50 -6.07
C GLU A 57 14.16 6.98 -5.28
N SER A 58 15.28 7.16 -5.98
CA SER A 58 16.25 8.18 -5.62
C SER A 58 15.46 9.43 -5.27
N ILE A 59 15.56 9.89 -4.02
CA ILE A 59 14.98 11.16 -3.59
C ILE A 59 15.75 12.26 -4.32
N GLU A 60 15.29 12.63 -5.51
CA GLU A 60 15.65 13.89 -6.15
C GLU A 60 14.80 14.98 -5.46
N PRO A 61 15.42 15.92 -4.72
CA PRO A 61 14.66 16.98 -4.07
C PRO A 61 14.19 17.98 -5.13
N GLY A 62 13.00 17.76 -5.68
CA GLY A 62 12.24 18.81 -6.36
C GLY A 62 11.60 18.42 -7.68
N VAL A 63 10.44 17.77 -7.62
CA VAL A 63 9.36 18.07 -8.58
C VAL A 63 8.06 18.17 -7.79
N GLY A 64 7.69 19.42 -7.48
CA GLY A 64 6.40 19.74 -6.91
C GLY A 64 5.28 19.33 -7.86
N PHE A 65 4.17 18.89 -7.26
CA PHE A 65 2.88 18.68 -7.91
C PHE A 65 2.39 20.00 -8.52
N ALA A 66 2.78 20.28 -9.77
CA ALA A 66 2.22 21.34 -10.57
C ALA A 66 1.19 20.75 -11.56
N ASP A 67 -0.07 21.03 -11.25
CA ASP A 67 -1.13 21.31 -12.21
C ASP A 67 -1.56 20.17 -13.16
N ARG A 68 -2.36 19.23 -12.66
CA ARG A 68 -3.36 18.57 -13.51
C ARG A 68 -4.53 19.54 -13.67
N GLY A 69 -4.49 20.26 -14.79
CA GLY A 69 -5.46 21.28 -15.17
C GLY A 69 -6.91 20.86 -14.91
N VAL A 70 -7.61 21.73 -14.18
CA VAL A 70 -9.06 21.74 -14.10
C VAL A 70 -9.57 22.33 -15.42
N PRO A 71 -10.46 21.66 -16.17
CA PRO A 71 -11.11 22.28 -17.31
C PRO A 71 -12.10 23.33 -16.80
N SER A 72 -11.89 24.58 -17.20
CA SER A 72 -12.79 25.69 -16.93
C SER A 72 -14.15 25.44 -17.59
N LEU A 73 -15.21 25.45 -16.78
CA LEU A 73 -16.59 25.76 -17.22
C LEU A 73 -16.99 27.09 -16.59
#